data_AF-A0A845F4N6-F1
#
_entry.id   AF-A0A845F4N6-F1
#
_cell.length_a   1.000
_cell.length_b   1.000
_cell.length_c   1.000
_cell.angle_alpha   90.00
_cell.angle_beta   90.00
_cell.angle_gamma   90.00
#
_symmetry.space_group_name_H-M   'P 1'
#
loop_
_entity.id
_entity.type
_entity.pdbx_description
1 polymer ?
#
loop_
_entity_poly.entity_id
_entity_poly.type
_entity_poly.pdbx_seq_one_letter_code
_entity_poly.pdbx_strand_id
1 'polypeptide(L)'
;MFGIFKENEERYLSWHSANQNGYVFNHFKGKDAAYNKIHLATCRTLWREKDEGARTKVEKICSDNLDELLKITEEMRQTKGYSYCKICMPEYIVKGEKLAKYSWR
;
A
#
# COMPACT_ATOMS: atom_id res chain seq x y z
N MET A 1 -2.43 10.65 6.83
CA MET A 1 -3.61 10.00 7.44
C MET A 1 -3.45 8.50 7.37
N PHE A 2 -3.36 7.87 8.54
CA PHE A 2 -3.19 6.44 8.70
C PHE A 2 -4.54 5.70 8.88
N GLY A 3 -4.63 4.45 8.43
CA GLY A 3 -5.78 3.59 8.69
C GLY A 3 -5.50 2.10 8.45
N ILE A 4 -6.14 1.25 9.27
CA ILE A 4 -6.14 -0.21 9.09
C ILE A 4 -7.58 -0.65 8.81
N PHE A 5 -7.74 -1.46 7.77
CA PHE A 5 -9.04 -1.91 7.29
C PHE A 5 -9.05 -3.42 7.08
N LYS A 6 -9.97 -4.09 7.76
CA LYS A 6 -10.26 -5.52 7.60
C LYS A 6 -11.77 -5.68 7.78
N GLU A 7 -12.42 -6.34 6.81
CA GLU A 7 -13.87 -6.59 6.82
C GLU A 7 -14.72 -5.30 7.01
N ASN A 8 -14.20 -4.16 6.57
CA ASN A 8 -14.87 -2.87 6.66
C ASN A 8 -14.54 -2.02 5.43
N GLU A 9 -15.23 -2.33 4.32
CA GLU A 9 -14.98 -1.69 3.04
C GLU A 9 -15.45 -0.24 3.02
N GLU A 10 -16.58 0.08 3.65
CA GLU A 10 -17.11 1.45 3.71
C GLU A 10 -16.08 2.45 4.27
N ARG A 11 -15.43 2.10 5.38
CA ARG A 11 -14.39 2.94 5.99
C ARG A 11 -13.15 3.02 5.09
N TYR A 12 -12.81 1.96 4.37
CA TYR A 12 -11.72 1.96 3.41
C TYR A 12 -12.02 2.84 2.19
N LEU A 13 -13.26 2.81 1.67
CA LEU A 13 -13.71 3.67 0.58
C LEU A 13 -13.68 5.15 1.00
N SER A 14 -14.10 5.43 2.23
CA SER A 14 -14.04 6.77 2.81
C SER A 14 -12.59 7.27 2.90
N TRP A 15 -11.68 6.46 3.43
CA TRP A 15 -10.25 6.78 3.47
C TRP A 15 -9.69 6.99 2.07
N HIS A 16 -9.99 6.09 1.13
CA HIS A 16 -9.52 6.20 -0.25
C HIS A 16 -9.95 7.53 -0.88
N SER A 17 -11.22 7.91 -0.75
CA SER A 17 -11.74 9.15 -1.34
C SER A 17 -10.96 10.40 -0.90
N ALA A 18 -10.47 10.40 0.35
CA ALA A 18 -9.68 11.48 0.92
C ALA A 18 -8.16 11.36 0.65
N ASN A 19 -7.67 10.19 0.21
CA ASN A 19 -6.23 9.88 0.14
C ASN A 19 -5.81 9.28 -1.21
N GLN A 20 -6.15 9.95 -2.31
CA GLN A 20 -5.84 9.47 -3.68
C GLN A 20 -4.33 9.32 -3.95
N ASN A 21 -3.49 10.11 -3.28
CA ASN A 21 -2.02 10.01 -3.38
C ASN A 21 -1.41 9.08 -2.32
N GLY A 22 -2.23 8.35 -1.55
CA GLY A 22 -1.76 7.50 -0.48
C GLY A 22 -1.20 6.17 -0.95
N TYR A 23 -0.74 5.40 0.02
CA TYR A 23 -0.14 4.09 -0.11
C TYR A 23 -0.97 3.05 0.64
N VAL A 24 -1.03 1.86 0.08
CA VAL A 24 -1.80 0.74 0.60
C VAL A 24 -0.91 -0.48 0.65
N PHE A 25 -0.64 -0.97 1.85
CA PHE A 25 -0.10 -2.30 2.07
C PHE A 25 -1.26 -3.31 2.10
N ASN A 26 -1.33 -4.13 1.07
CA ASN A 26 -2.31 -5.19 0.91
C ASN A 26 -1.74 -6.51 1.48
N HIS A 27 -2.20 -6.89 2.67
CA HIS A 27 -1.68 -8.00 3.45
C HIS A 27 -2.55 -9.26 3.22
N PHE A 28 -2.16 -10.07 2.24
CA PHE A 28 -2.86 -11.29 1.89
C PHE A 28 -2.58 -12.42 2.89
N LYS A 29 -1.29 -12.71 3.14
CA LYS A 29 -0.91 -13.88 3.94
C LYS A 29 0.53 -13.83 4.44
N GLY A 30 0.67 -14.03 5.76
CA GLY A 30 1.94 -14.38 6.39
C GLY A 30 3.08 -13.41 6.08
N LYS A 31 4.31 -13.94 6.05
CA LYS A 31 5.53 -13.14 5.86
C LYS A 31 6.11 -13.22 4.44
N ASP A 32 5.39 -13.83 3.50
CA ASP A 32 5.89 -14.00 2.14
C ASP A 32 5.65 -12.73 1.30
N ALA A 33 6.76 -12.13 0.87
CA ALA A 33 6.77 -10.91 0.07
C ALA A 33 6.10 -11.04 -1.31
N ALA A 34 5.90 -12.27 -1.81
CA ALA A 34 5.18 -12.50 -3.06
C ALA A 34 3.68 -12.22 -2.92
N TYR A 35 3.11 -12.49 -1.74
CA TYR A 35 1.67 -12.35 -1.49
C TYR A 35 1.30 -10.97 -0.97
N ASN A 36 2.20 -10.30 -0.25
CA ASN A 36 1.90 -8.99 0.31
C ASN A 36 2.50 -7.88 -0.56
N LYS A 37 1.68 -6.89 -0.88
CA LYS A 37 2.05 -5.86 -1.85
C LYS A 37 1.81 -4.46 -1.34
N ILE A 38 2.75 -3.56 -1.61
CA ILE A 38 2.57 -2.12 -1.45
C ILE A 38 2.15 -1.51 -2.78
N HIS A 39 1.07 -0.75 -2.74
CA HIS A 39 0.45 -0.07 -3.88
C HIS A 39 0.28 1.42 -3.60
N LEU A 40 0.10 2.20 -4.67
CA LEU A 40 -0.61 3.47 -4.57
C LEU A 40 -2.10 3.22 -4.36
N ALA A 41 -2.78 4.13 -3.66
CA ALA A 41 -4.21 4.05 -3.39
C ALA A 41 -5.04 3.98 -4.69
N THR A 42 -4.60 4.64 -5.75
CA THR A 42 -5.20 4.67 -7.09
C THR A 42 -4.82 3.47 -7.97
N CYS A 43 -4.09 2.48 -7.44
CA CYS A 43 -3.66 1.34 -8.24
C CYS A 43 -4.87 0.55 -8.79
N ARG A 44 -4.97 0.42 -10.12
CA ARG A 44 -6.06 -0.32 -10.79
C ARG A 44 -6.27 -1.75 -10.28
N THR A 45 -5.24 -2.39 -9.72
CA THR A 45 -5.37 -3.76 -9.19
C THR A 45 -6.12 -3.83 -7.86
N LEU A 46 -6.27 -2.71 -7.15
CA LEU A 46 -7.11 -2.60 -5.95
C LEU A 46 -8.59 -2.35 -6.28
N TRP A 47 -8.86 -1.93 -7.51
CA TRP A 47 -10.18 -1.46 -7.97
C TRP A 47 -10.78 -2.33 -9.06
N ARG A 48 -10.43 -3.63 -9.08
CA ARG A 48 -11.05 -4.57 -10.03
C ARG A 48 -12.52 -4.75 -9.67
N GLU A 49 -13.39 -4.78 -10.67
CA GLU A 49 -14.84 -4.93 -10.49
C GLU A 49 -15.19 -6.19 -9.68
N LYS A 50 -14.52 -7.31 -9.97
CA LYS A 50 -14.72 -8.59 -9.26
C LYS A 50 -14.41 -8.55 -7.75
N ASP A 51 -13.69 -7.53 -7.28
CA ASP A 51 -13.31 -7.37 -5.88
C ASP A 51 -14.24 -6.39 -5.14
N GLU A 52 -15.27 -5.86 -5.80
CA GLU A 52 -16.25 -4.95 -5.20
C GLU A 52 -17.03 -5.58 -4.05
N GLY A 53 -17.13 -4.89 -2.92
CA GLY A 53 -17.72 -5.42 -1.68
C GLY A 53 -16.84 -6.44 -0.96
N ALA A 54 -15.65 -6.73 -1.49
CA ALA A 54 -14.69 -7.67 -0.93
C ALA A 54 -13.26 -7.09 -0.77
N ARG A 55 -13.05 -5.79 -0.99
CA ARG A 55 -11.69 -5.20 -1.08
C ARG A 55 -10.89 -5.38 0.20
N THR A 56 -11.57 -5.34 1.34
CA THR A 56 -10.98 -5.50 2.68
C THR A 56 -11.16 -6.90 3.27
N LYS A 57 -11.51 -7.92 2.46
CA LYS A 57 -11.41 -9.33 2.92
C LYS A 57 -9.98 -9.69 3.28
N VAL A 58 -9.01 -9.06 2.65
CA VAL A 58 -7.62 -9.02 3.10
C VAL A 58 -7.37 -7.74 3.87
N GLU A 59 -6.49 -7.79 4.85
CA GLU A 59 -6.17 -6.59 5.61
C GLU A 59 -5.46 -5.57 4.72
N LYS A 60 -5.81 -4.30 4.90
CA LYS A 60 -5.12 -3.17 4.32
C LYS A 60 -4.59 -2.26 5.41
N ILE A 61 -3.30 -1.99 5.38
CA ILE A 61 -2.68 -0.92 6.16
C ILE A 61 -2.44 0.23 5.19
N CYS A 62 -2.88 1.43 5.53
CA CYS A 62 -2.86 2.57 4.62
C CYS A 62 -2.26 3.80 5.30
N SER A 63 -1.53 4.60 4.54
CA SER A 63 -1.02 5.91 4.95
C SER A 63 -0.86 6.81 3.72
N ASP A 64 -0.88 8.13 3.89
CA ASP A 64 -0.50 9.10 2.85
C ASP A 64 1.02 9.30 2.74
N ASN A 65 1.80 8.69 3.65
CA ASN A 65 3.25 8.73 3.68
C ASN A 65 3.82 7.31 3.57
N LEU A 66 4.69 7.09 2.58
CA LEU A 66 5.28 5.76 2.36
C LEU A 66 6.14 5.32 3.54
N ASP A 67 7.02 6.18 4.05
CA ASP A 67 7.91 5.83 5.16
C ASP A 67 7.13 5.48 6.43
N GLU A 68 6.03 6.22 6.70
CA GLU A 68 5.10 5.89 7.78
C GLU A 68 4.45 4.52 7.57
N LEU A 69 3.96 4.22 6.36
CA LEU A 69 3.40 2.92 6.03
C LEU A 69 4.40 1.78 6.27
N LEU A 70 5.64 1.95 5.81
CA LEU A 70 6.70 0.94 5.94
C LEU A 70 7.02 0.70 7.41
N LYS A 71 7.23 1.76 8.19
CA LYS A 71 7.51 1.68 9.62
C LYS A 71 6.41 0.92 10.35
N ILE A 72 5.15 1.31 10.16
CA ILE A 72 4.02 0.67 10.84
C ILE A 72 3.84 -0.78 10.39
N THR A 73 4.02 -1.07 9.11
CA THR A 73 3.93 -2.45 8.60
C THR A 73 4.99 -3.34 9.27
N GLU A 74 6.22 -2.85 9.39
CA GLU A 74 7.30 -3.58 10.05
C GLU A 74 7.03 -3.75 11.55
N GLU A 75 6.57 -2.72 12.25
CA GLU A 75 6.23 -2.78 13.68
C GLU A 75 5.07 -3.75 13.97
N MET A 76 3.97 -3.62 13.23
CA MET A 76 2.74 -4.38 13.49
C MET A 76 2.79 -5.82 13.00
N ARG A 77 3.56 -6.10 11.94
CA ARG A 77 3.60 -7.43 11.31
C ARG A 77 4.93 -8.13 11.49
N GLN A 78 5.91 -7.45 12.10
CA GLN A 78 7.25 -7.99 12.37
C GLN A 78 7.84 -8.66 11.13
N THR A 79 7.65 -8.01 9.98
CA THR A 79 7.97 -8.56 8.67
C THR A 79 8.38 -7.46 7.69
N LYS A 80 9.43 -7.77 6.92
CA LYS A 80 9.76 -7.09 5.66
C LYS A 80 9.17 -7.81 4.44
N GLY A 81 8.28 -8.76 4.71
CA GLY A 81 7.66 -9.67 3.75
C GLY A 81 6.63 -8.98 2.87
N TYR A 82 7.03 -7.94 2.16
CA TYR A 82 6.24 -7.23 1.17
C TYR A 82 7.08 -6.93 -0.06
N SER A 83 6.42 -6.72 -1.18
CA SER A 83 7.07 -6.19 -2.37
C SER A 83 6.26 -5.06 -2.99
N TYR A 84 6.93 -4.20 -3.76
CA TYR A 84 6.25 -3.10 -4.43
C TYR A 84 5.45 -3.59 -5.64
N CYS A 85 4.30 -2.98 -5.87
CA CYS A 85 3.52 -3.20 -7.08
C CYS A 85 4.20 -2.52 -8.27
N LYS A 86 4.71 -3.31 -9.22
CA LYS A 86 5.39 -2.83 -10.43
C LYS A 86 4.48 -2.04 -11.39
N ILE A 87 3.15 -2.07 -11.17
CA ILE A 87 2.17 -1.39 -12.04
C ILE A 87 1.99 0.08 -11.64
N CYS A 88 1.99 0.38 -10.34
CA CYS A 88 1.68 1.72 -9.85
C CYS A 88 2.83 2.38 -9.09
N MET A 89 3.81 1.62 -8.60
CA MET A 89 4.93 2.21 -7.87
C MET A 89 5.97 2.73 -8.88
N PRO A 90 6.53 3.94 -8.64
CA PRO A 90 7.63 4.46 -9.45
C PRO A 90 8.82 3.50 -9.52
N GLU A 91 9.48 3.42 -10.68
CA GLU A 91 10.58 2.48 -10.89
C GLU A 91 11.73 2.64 -9.89
N TYR A 92 12.08 3.88 -9.54
CA TYR A 92 13.17 4.14 -8.58
C TYR A 92 12.86 3.52 -7.20
N ILE A 93 11.58 3.53 -6.77
CA ILE A 93 11.17 2.87 -5.53
C ILE A 93 11.28 1.35 -5.67
N VAL A 94 10.81 0.80 -6.80
CA VAL A 94 10.85 -0.64 -7.07
C VAL A 94 12.28 -1.16 -7.12
N LYS A 95 13.23 -0.38 -7.66
CA LYS A 95 14.66 -0.71 -7.74
C LYS A 95 15.44 -0.41 -6.44
N GLY A 96 14.80 0.24 -5.46
CA GLY A 96 15.48 0.68 -4.23
C GLY A 96 16.46 1.83 -4.45
N GLU A 97 16.33 2.55 -5.56
CA GLU A 97 17.14 3.71 -5.90
C GLU A 97 16.60 4.91 -5.12
N LYS A 98 17.46 5.56 -4.33
CA LYS A 98 17.12 6.86 -3.76
C LYS A 98 17.02 7.85 -4.92
N LEU A 99 15.91 8.60 -5.00
CA LEU A 99 15.83 9.79 -5.85
C LEU A 99 17.06 10.64 -5.53
N ALA A 100 17.99 10.74 -6.49
CA ALA A 100 19.03 11.73 -6.45
C ALA A 100 18.31 13.08 -6.38
N LYS A 101 18.20 13.66 -5.18
CA LYS A 101 17.62 14.98 -5.00
C LYS A 101 18.32 15.90 -5.99
N TYR A 102 17.54 16.51 -6.86
CA TYR A 102 17.95 17.50 -7.84
C TYR A 102 19.16 18.31 -7.34
N SER A 103 20.32 18.06 -7.94
CA SER A 103 21.47 18.94 -7.89
C SER A 103 21.15 20.14 -8.77
N TRP A 104 20.41 21.10 -8.22
CA TRP A 104 20.38 22.44 -8.78
C TRP A 104 21.76 23.05 -8.50
N ARG A 105 22.49 23.27 -9.59
CA ARG A 105 23.68 24.13 -9.64
C ARG A 105 23.30 25.57 -9.29
#